data_AF-A0AA44FCX3-F1
#
_entry.id   AF-A0AA44FCX3-F1
#
_cell.length_a   1.000
_cell.length_b   1.000
_cell.length_c   1.000
_cell.angle_alpha   90.00
_cell.angle_beta   90.00
_cell.angle_gamma   90.00
#
_symmetry.space_group_name_H-M   'P 1'
#
loop_
_entity.id
_entity.type
_entity.pdbx_description
1 polymer ?
#
loop_
_entity_poly.entity_id
_entity_poly.type
_entity_poly.pdbx_seq_one_letter_code
_entity_poly.pdbx_strand_id
1 'polypeptide(L)' 'MKIEQLTIRNFRCFGREGVKFTCEEAVTAFVGNNGSGRTAIFAAIQKAFGTSSAQPTSGQGPASTQSL' A
#
# COMPACT_ATOMS: atom_id res chain seq x y z
N MET A 1 -5.24 7.49 -18.80
CA MET A 1 -4.29 6.51 -18.21
C MET A 1 -5.13 5.53 -17.38
N LYS A 2 -4.97 4.22 -17.55
CA LYS A 2 -5.75 3.19 -16.85
C LYS A 2 -4.80 2.09 -16.32
N ILE A 3 -5.24 1.36 -15.29
CA ILE A 3 -4.55 0.16 -14.82
C ILE A 3 -5.17 -1.03 -15.56
N GLU A 4 -4.37 -1.78 -16.31
CA GLU A 4 -4.86 -2.97 -17.04
C GLU A 4 -4.72 -4.25 -16.20
N GLN A 5 -3.65 -4.32 -15.40
CA GLN A 5 -3.32 -5.50 -14.63
C GLN A 5 -2.56 -5.11 -13.37
N LEU A 6 -2.89 -5.76 -12.27
CA LEU A 6 -2.20 -5.60 -10.99
C LEU A 6 -1.74 -6.95 -10.48
N THR A 7 -0.46 -7.04 -10.10
CA THR A 7 0.13 -8.23 -9.49
C THR A 7 0.67 -7.85 -8.13
N ILE A 8 0.24 -8.54 -7.08
CA ILE A 8 0.66 -8.30 -5.70
C ILE A 8 1.31 -9.56 -5.15
N ARG A 9 2.57 -9.43 -4.72
CA ARG A 9 3.37 -10.52 -4.14
C ARG A 9 4.07 -10.01 -2.89
N ASN A 10 4.20 -10.87 -1.89
CA ASN A 10 5.00 -10.61 -0.69
C ASN A 10 4.64 -9.27 0.00
N PHE A 11 3.35 -8.92 0.03
CA PHE A 11 2.85 -7.65 0.55
C PHE A 11 1.63 -7.86 1.45
N ARG A 12 1.76 -7.52 2.73
CA ARG A 12 0.71 -7.73 3.76
C ARG A 12 0.21 -9.19 3.74
N CYS A 13 -1.08 -9.40 3.49
CA CYS A 13 -1.71 -10.73 3.45
C CYS A 13 -1.49 -11.49 2.13
N PHE A 14 -0.80 -10.91 1.13
CA PHE A 14 -0.44 -11.59 -0.10
C PHE A 14 0.92 -12.25 0.05
N GLY A 15 0.94 -13.59 0.01
CA GLY A 15 2.15 -14.40 0.13
C GLY A 15 3.08 -14.32 -1.08
N ARG A 16 4.09 -15.21 -1.11
CA ARG A 16 5.17 -15.20 -2.09
C ARG A 16 4.72 -15.49 -3.53
N GLU A 17 3.82 -16.46 -3.69
CA GLU A 17 3.19 -16.76 -4.99
C GLU A 17 2.40 -15.56 -5.51
N GLY A 18 1.78 -14.83 -4.58
CA GLY A 18 0.97 -13.65 -4.82
C GLY A 18 -0.28 -13.92 -5.63
N VAL A 19 -0.84 -12.83 -6.15
CA VAL A 19 -2.09 -12.82 -6.90
C VAL A 19 -1.97 -11.85 -8.06
N LYS A 20 -2.66 -12.19 -9.16
CA LYS A 20 -2.74 -11.38 -10.36
C LYS A 20 -4.20 -11.18 -10.70
N PHE A 21 -4.60 -9.94 -10.94
CA PHE A 21 -5.94 -9.57 -11.38
C PHE A 21 -5.84 -8.66 -12.59
N THR A 22 -6.74 -8.90 -13.54
CA THR A 22 -7.00 -7.99 -14.65
C THR A 22 -8.02 -6.95 -14.19
N CYS A 23 -7.82 -5.69 -14.55
CA CYS A 23 -8.74 -4.62 -14.25
C CYS A 23 -9.61 -4.35 -15.48
N GLU A 24 -10.91 -4.18 -15.25
CA GLU A 24 -11.88 -3.77 -16.25
C GLU A 24 -11.65 -2.31 -16.69
N GLU A 25 -12.05 -2.00 -17.93
CA GLU A 25 -11.89 -0.66 -18.52
C GLU A 25 -12.59 0.44 -17.70
N ALA A 26 -13.81 0.15 -17.24
CA ALA A 26 -14.67 1.13 -16.60
C ALA A 26 -14.52 1.07 -15.06
N VAL A 27 -14.91 -0.05 -14.45
CA VAL A 27 -14.94 -0.22 -12.99
C VAL A 27 -14.61 -1.65 -12.62
N THR A 28 -13.65 -1.81 -11.71
CA THR A 28 -13.34 -3.09 -11.04
C THR A 28 -13.72 -3.01 -9.57
N ALA A 29 -14.59 -3.91 -9.10
CA ALA A 29 -15.00 -3.96 -7.70
C ALA A 29 -14.33 -5.12 -6.95
N PHE A 30 -13.68 -4.84 -5.83
CA PHE A 30 -13.10 -5.86 -4.95
C PHE A 30 -14.04 -6.15 -3.76
N VAL A 31 -14.69 -7.32 -3.77
CA VAL A 31 -15.64 -7.76 -2.73
C VAL A 31 -15.13 -9.01 -1.99
N GLY A 32 -15.59 -9.21 -0.75
CA GLY A 32 -15.21 -10.36 0.07
C GLY A 32 -15.38 -10.09 1.57
N ASN A 33 -15.08 -11.08 2.41
CA ASN A 33 -15.23 -10.98 3.86
C ASN A 33 -14.26 -9.95 4.49
N ASN A 34 -14.50 -9.60 5.76
CA ASN A 34 -13.55 -8.80 6.53
C ASN A 34 -12.23 -9.55 6.68
N GLY A 35 -11.11 -8.84 6.51
CA GLY A 35 -9.79 -9.46 6.55
C GLY A 35 -9.34 -10.15 5.26
N SER A 36 -10.17 -10.20 4.20
CA SER A 36 -9.80 -10.89 2.94
C SER A 36 -8.71 -10.19 2.11
N GLY A 37 -8.21 -9.03 2.53
CA GLY A 37 -7.13 -8.31 1.87
C GLY A 37 -7.54 -7.16 0.95
N ARG A 38 -8.83 -6.79 0.88
CA ARG A 38 -9.31 -5.65 0.06
C ARG A 38 -8.55 -4.34 0.33
N THR A 39 -8.39 -3.95 1.58
CA THR A 39 -7.60 -2.75 1.97
C THR A 39 -6.12 -2.88 1.60
N ALA A 40 -5.58 -4.10 1.62
CA ALA A 40 -4.20 -4.35 1.22
C ALA A 40 -3.97 -4.12 -0.28
N ILE A 41 -4.97 -4.37 -1.13
CA ILE A 41 -4.90 -4.07 -2.57
C ILE A 41 -4.69 -2.57 -2.79
N PHE A 42 -5.50 -1.72 -2.17
CA PHE A 42 -5.36 -0.26 -2.30
C PHE A 42 -4.04 0.26 -1.73
N ALA A 43 -3.58 -0.30 -0.61
CA ALA A 43 -2.26 0.05 -0.07
C ALA A 43 -1.10 -0.36 -0.99
N ALA A 44 -1.22 -1.48 -1.71
CA ALA A 44 -0.24 -1.90 -2.70
C ALA A 44 -0.21 -0.94 -3.89
N ILE A 45 -1.40 -0.51 -4.37
CA ILE A 45 -1.54 0.48 -5.44
C ILE A 45 -0.88 1.81 -5.02
N GLN A 46 -1.22 2.33 -3.84
CA GLN A 46 -0.61 3.57 -3.32
C GLN A 46 0.91 3.48 -3.23
N LYS A 47 1.44 2.34 -2.76
CA LYS A 47 2.89 2.10 -2.71
C LYS A 47 3.51 2.05 -4.11
N ALA A 48 2.87 1.40 -5.08
CA ALA A 48 3.37 1.25 -6.44
C ALA A 48 3.45 2.59 -7.18
N PHE A 49 2.47 3.47 -6.97
CA PHE A 49 2.44 4.81 -7.57
C PHE A 49 3.15 5.88 -6.75
N GLY A 50 3.85 5.52 -5.68
CA GLY A 50 4.67 6.45 -4.91
C GLY A 50 3.89 7.50 -4.12
N THR A 51 2.57 7.35 -3.95
CA THR A 51 1.78 8.21 -3.07
C THR A 51 1.96 7.73 -1.62
N SER A 52 3.21 7.75 -1.14
CA SER A 52 3.47 7.55 0.27
C SER A 52 3.39 8.92 0.93
N SER A 53 2.34 9.15 1.71
CA SER A 53 2.33 10.18 2.76
C SER A 53 3.25 9.78 3.93
N ALA A 54 4.40 9.17 3.63
CA ALA A 54 5.53 9.19 4.54
C ALA A 54 6.13 10.59 4.43
N GLN A 55 5.57 11.52 5.20
CA GLN A 55 6.28 12.73 5.56
C GLN A 55 7.65 12.29 6.07
N PRO A 56 8.77 12.67 5.42
CA PRO A 56 10.06 12.42 6.01
C PRO A 56 10.04 13.11 7.37
N THR A 57 10.26 12.36 8.45
CA THR A 57 10.52 12.90 9.78
C THR A 57 11.89 13.58 9.75
N SER A 58 11.98 14.67 9.01
CA SER A 58 13.13 15.55 9.00
C SER A 58 13.16 16.30 10.33
N GLY A 59 13.96 15.79 11.26
CA GLY A 59 14.51 16.57 12.38
C GLY A 59 13.61 16.76 13.59
N GLN A 60 13.44 15.72 14.40
CA GLN A 60 13.34 15.96 15.84
C GLN A 60 14.77 16.24 16.33
N GLY A 61 15.03 17.50 16.68
CA GLY A 61 16.32 17.99 17.14
C GLY A 61 16.83 17.27 18.40
N PRO A 62 18.12 17.38 18.72
CA PRO A 62 18.75 16.62 19.79
C PRO A 62 18.08 16.91 21.13
N ALA A 63 17.90 15.86 21.91
CA ALA A 63 17.41 15.90 23.27
C ALA A 63 18.06 17.03 24.05
N SER A 64 17.24 17.95 24.55
CA SER A 64 17.66 18.95 25.52
C SER A 64 18.19 18.22 26.75
N THR A 65 19.52 18.12 26.84
CA THR A 65 20.25 17.89 28.08
C THR A 65 19.73 18.89 29.11
N GLN A 66 18.86 18.46 30.01
CA GLN A 66 18.69 19.18 31.27
C GLN A 66 19.86 18.77 32.16
N SER A 67 20.87 19.64 32.17
CA SER A 67 21.84 19.74 33.24
C SER A 67 21.50 20.97 34.08
N LEU A 68 21.54 20.75 35.40
CA LEU A 68 21.37 21.65 36.54
C LEU A 68 19.93 21.89 37.01
#